data_AF-A0A7C6ABP1-F1
#
_entry.id   AF-A0A7C6ABP1-F1
#
_cell.length_a   1.000
_cell.length_b   1.000
_cell.length_c   1.000
_cell.angle_alpha   90.00
_cell.angle_beta   90.00
_cell.angle_gamma   90.00
#
_symmetry.space_group_name_H-M   'P 1'
#
loop_
_entity.id
_entity.type
_entity.pdbx_description
1 polymer ?
#
loop_
_entity_poly.entity_id
_entity_poly.type
_entity_poly.pdbx_seq_one_letter_code
_entity_poly.pdbx_strand_id
1 'polypeptide(L)'
;MIVIIFPLMLISLIPIIAIEAFILKKKLSITTKKSFSVSMIANVLSTIIGVPITWFFLVLLEIIITCGGKPYELSTSKNMLLSVIVQSPWLFPYEDEFYWMVPTATLILLVPCFFVSWFTEYLVSKKILENGNINNETIKKAVLLSNLVSYSLISIVPLVKLLIDLRK
;
A
#
# COMPACT_ATOMS: atom_id res chain seq x y z
N MET A 1 6.08 11.41 7.29
CA MET A 1 5.43 10.11 7.00
C MET A 1 6.44 8.97 6.78
N ILE A 2 7.39 9.09 5.85
CA ILE A 2 8.36 8.02 5.52
C ILE A 2 9.11 7.45 6.73
N VAL A 3 9.64 8.29 7.63
CA VAL A 3 10.43 7.81 8.79
C VAL A 3 9.62 6.89 9.72
N ILE A 4 8.30 7.10 9.81
CA ILE A 4 7.41 6.29 10.65
C ILE A 4 6.89 5.07 9.87
N ILE A 5 6.50 5.28 8.61
CA ILE A 5 5.86 4.24 7.80
C ILE A 5 6.88 3.20 7.31
N PHE A 6 8.11 3.60 6.99
CA PHE A 6 9.10 2.72 6.39
C PHE A 6 9.51 1.54 7.30
N PRO A 7 9.82 1.73 8.59
CA PRO A 7 10.07 0.60 9.51
C PRO A 7 8.85 -0.32 9.64
N LEU A 8 7.65 0.25 9.74
CA LEU A 8 6.42 -0.53 9.85
C LEU A 8 6.15 -1.35 8.58
N MET A 9 6.45 -0.80 7.41
CA MET A 9 6.36 -1.48 6.13
C MET A 9 7.32 -2.67 6.05
N LEU A 10 8.58 -2.50 6.47
CA LEU A 10 9.56 -3.59 6.48
C LEU A 10 9.14 -4.72 7.43
N ILE A 11 8.64 -4.39 8.62
CA ILE A 11 8.13 -5.38 9.57
C ILE A 11 6.90 -6.11 8.99
N SER A 12 6.01 -5.37 8.32
CA SER A 12 4.79 -5.93 7.71
C SER A 12 5.09 -6.85 6.53
N LEU A 13 6.25 -6.73 5.88
CA LEU A 13 6.62 -7.55 4.73
C LEU A 13 6.62 -9.05 5.07
N ILE A 14 7.06 -9.41 6.28
CA ILE A 14 7.13 -10.81 6.72
C ILE A 14 5.73 -11.47 6.78
N PRO A 15 4.75 -10.95 7.53
CA PRO A 15 3.42 -11.53 7.56
C PRO A 15 2.71 -11.43 6.20
N ILE A 16 2.94 -10.37 5.41
CA ILE A 16 2.38 -10.25 4.05
C ILE A 16 2.86 -11.41 3.18
N ILE A 17 4.17 -11.63 3.08
CA ILE A 17 4.73 -12.71 2.26
C ILE A 17 4.15 -14.08 2.69
N ALA A 18 4.00 -14.31 4.00
CA ALA A 18 3.43 -15.57 4.49
C ALA A 18 1.97 -15.76 4.05
N ILE A 19 1.14 -14.73 4.20
CA ILE A 19 -0.29 -14.75 3.84
C ILE A 19 -0.45 -14.96 2.33
N GLU A 20 0.30 -14.21 1.53
CA GLU A 20 0.20 -14.29 0.08
C GLU A 20 0.73 -15.60 -0.46
N ALA A 21 1.86 -16.09 0.06
CA ALA A 21 2.38 -17.42 -0.29
C ALA A 21 1.37 -18.53 0.01
N PHE A 22 0.60 -18.42 1.10
CA PHE A 22 -0.46 -19.36 1.44
C PHE A 22 -1.62 -19.28 0.45
N ILE A 23 -2.09 -18.08 0.11
CA ILE A 23 -3.19 -17.87 -0.85
C ILE A 23 -2.78 -18.36 -2.25
N LEU A 24 -1.58 -18.01 -2.72
CA LEU A 24 -1.05 -18.44 -4.01
C LEU A 24 -0.90 -19.96 -4.09
N LYS A 25 -0.39 -20.60 -3.03
CA LYS A 25 -0.34 -22.07 -2.95
C LYS A 25 -1.73 -22.68 -3.16
N LYS A 26 -2.74 -22.18 -2.45
CA LYS A 26 -4.10 -22.71 -2.51
C LYS A 26 -4.78 -22.45 -3.86
N LYS A 27 -4.54 -21.28 -4.47
CA LYS A 27 -5.21 -20.87 -5.71
C LYS A 27 -4.54 -21.37 -6.99
N LEU A 28 -3.22 -21.57 -6.96
CA LEU A 28 -2.45 -21.99 -8.14
C LEU A 28 -2.02 -23.46 -8.08
N SER A 29 -2.30 -24.16 -6.98
CA SER A 29 -1.93 -25.57 -6.75
C SER A 29 -0.43 -25.84 -6.93
N ILE A 30 0.41 -24.84 -6.61
CA ILE A 30 1.88 -24.93 -6.70
C ILE A 30 2.48 -25.41 -5.37
N THR A 31 3.75 -25.86 -5.41
CA THR A 31 4.46 -26.30 -4.21
C THR A 31 4.70 -25.14 -3.23
N THR A 32 4.76 -25.44 -1.92
CA THR A 32 5.01 -24.44 -0.87
C THR A 32 6.29 -23.63 -1.12
N LYS A 33 7.36 -24.30 -1.57
CA LYS A 33 8.63 -23.63 -1.89
C LYS A 33 8.45 -22.63 -3.03
N LYS A 34 7.73 -23.02 -4.09
CA LYS A 34 7.49 -22.14 -5.24
C LYS A 34 6.56 -20.98 -4.87
N SER A 35 5.50 -21.20 -4.10
CA SER A 35 4.59 -20.12 -3.68
C SER A 35 5.30 -19.10 -2.79
N PHE A 36 6.14 -19.55 -1.86
CA PHE A 36 6.94 -18.66 -1.01
C PHE A 36 7.94 -17.86 -1.83
N SER A 37 8.70 -18.49 -2.74
CA SER A 37 9.64 -17.77 -3.60
C SER A 37 8.94 -16.75 -4.51
N VAL A 38 7.77 -17.10 -5.09
CA VAL A 38 6.99 -16.16 -5.91
C VAL A 38 6.56 -14.97 -5.07
N SER A 39 5.91 -15.20 -3.92
CA SER A 39 5.43 -14.13 -3.06
C SER A 39 6.58 -13.26 -2.54
N MET A 40 7.69 -13.86 -2.08
CA MET A 40 8.86 -13.12 -1.58
C MET A 40 9.47 -12.22 -2.66
N ILE A 41 9.73 -12.74 -3.86
CA ILE A 41 10.33 -11.96 -4.95
C ILE A 41 9.37 -10.86 -5.40
N ALA A 42 8.08 -11.19 -5.55
CA ALA A 42 7.07 -10.23 -5.96
C ALA A 42 6.94 -9.07 -4.96
N ASN A 43 6.86 -9.36 -3.65
CA ASN A 43 6.75 -8.35 -2.59
C ASN A 43 8.01 -7.50 -2.43
N VAL A 44 9.19 -8.10 -2.54
CA VAL A 44 10.45 -7.35 -2.46
C VAL A 44 10.58 -6.41 -3.65
N LEU A 45 10.27 -6.88 -4.86
CA LEU A 45 10.33 -6.03 -6.06
C LEU A 45 9.23 -4.95 -6.06
N SER A 46 8.01 -5.27 -5.64
CA SER A 46 6.94 -4.27 -5.49
C SER A 46 7.26 -3.23 -4.43
N THR A 47 7.98 -3.60 -3.37
CA THR A 47 8.46 -2.65 -2.37
C THR A 47 9.58 -1.77 -2.92
N ILE A 48 10.60 -2.35 -3.54
CA ILE A 48 11.78 -1.62 -4.05
C ILE A 48 11.39 -0.68 -5.20
N ILE A 49 10.52 -1.12 -6.10
CA ILE A 49 10.16 -0.38 -7.31
C ILE A 49 8.85 0.40 -7.11
N GLY A 50 7.84 -0.24 -6.54
CA GLY A 50 6.51 0.33 -6.38
C GLY A 50 6.48 1.49 -5.40
N VAL A 51 7.20 1.42 -4.26
CA VAL A 51 7.19 2.53 -3.28
C VAL A 51 7.78 3.81 -3.86
N PRO A 52 8.99 3.82 -4.48
CA PRO A 52 9.51 5.04 -5.11
C PRO A 52 8.61 5.57 -6.23
N ILE A 53 8.06 4.68 -7.07
CA ILE A 53 7.17 5.06 -8.16
C ILE A 53 5.90 5.72 -7.61
N THR A 54 5.19 5.06 -6.69
CA THR A 54 3.97 5.60 -6.09
C THR A 54 4.24 6.93 -5.39
N TRP A 55 5.31 7.01 -4.60
CA TRP A 55 5.67 8.24 -3.90
C TRP A 55 5.95 9.39 -4.88
N PHE A 56 6.78 9.15 -5.91
CA PHE A 56 7.11 10.17 -6.91
C PHE A 56 5.87 10.68 -7.64
N PHE A 57 4.99 9.78 -8.09
CA PHE A 57 3.75 10.17 -8.77
C PHE A 57 2.81 10.97 -7.86
N LEU A 58 2.65 10.56 -6.61
CA LEU A 58 1.77 11.26 -5.68
C LEU A 58 2.33 12.63 -5.26
N VAL A 59 3.63 12.76 -5.05
CA VAL A 59 4.28 14.06 -4.78
C VAL A 59 4.19 14.99 -5.99
N LEU A 60 4.37 14.47 -7.21
CA LEU A 60 4.18 15.27 -8.41
C LEU A 60 2.73 15.75 -8.52
N LEU A 61 1.75 14.88 -8.25
CA LEU A 61 0.34 15.23 -8.23
C LEU A 61 0.04 16.29 -7.16
N GLU A 62 0.62 16.15 -5.96
CA GLU A 62 0.53 17.13 -4.88
C GLU A 62 1.05 18.50 -5.33
N ILE A 63 2.23 18.57 -5.95
CA ILE A 63 2.83 19.83 -6.44
C ILE A 63 1.94 20.46 -7.51
N ILE A 64 1.40 19.67 -8.44
CA ILE A 64 0.52 20.18 -9.50
C ILE A 64 -0.78 20.73 -8.92
N ILE A 65 -1.41 20.01 -7.98
CA ILE A 65 -2.69 20.41 -7.38
C ILE A 65 -2.52 21.65 -6.49
N THR A 66 -1.40 21.76 -5.78
CA THR A 66 -1.11 22.89 -4.88
C THR A 66 -0.40 24.05 -5.56
N CYS A 67 -0.06 23.93 -6.85
CA CYS A 67 0.81 24.85 -7.60
C CYS A 67 2.16 25.12 -6.90
N GLY A 68 2.68 24.13 -6.15
CA GLY A 68 3.88 24.30 -5.31
C GLY A 68 3.71 25.28 -4.15
N GLY A 69 2.47 25.64 -3.81
CA GLY A 69 2.11 26.61 -2.79
C GLY A 69 2.07 26.05 -1.36
N LYS A 70 1.70 26.92 -0.40
CA LYS A 70 1.59 26.59 1.03
C LYS A 70 0.49 25.56 1.28
N PRO A 71 0.59 24.76 2.38
CA PRO A 71 -0.48 23.85 2.80
C PRO A 71 -1.83 24.57 2.87
N TYR A 72 -2.93 23.88 2.53
CA TYR A 72 -4.27 24.46 2.58
C TYR A 72 -4.54 25.05 3.96
N GLU A 73 -5.17 26.23 4.01
CA GLU A 73 -5.64 26.80 5.26
C GLU A 73 -6.64 25.84 5.91
N LEU A 74 -6.32 25.36 7.12
CA LEU A 74 -7.13 24.42 7.89
C LEU A 74 -8.37 25.08 8.53
N SER A 75 -8.78 26.26 8.06
CA SER A 75 -9.92 27.03 8.60
C SER A 75 -11.27 26.35 8.37
N THR A 76 -11.34 25.39 7.43
CA THR A 76 -12.59 24.71 7.05
C THR A 76 -12.38 23.19 6.99
N SER A 77 -13.37 22.41 7.45
CA SER A 77 -13.33 20.93 7.41
C SER A 77 -13.10 20.37 6.00
N LYS A 78 -13.58 21.07 4.96
CA LYS A 78 -13.32 20.72 3.55
C LYS A 78 -11.84 20.80 3.21
N ASN A 79 -11.15 21.86 3.63
CA ASN A 79 -9.73 22.04 3.36
C ASN A 79 -8.89 21.03 4.15
N MET A 80 -9.29 20.72 5.39
CA MET A 80 -8.66 19.65 6.16
C MET A 80 -8.72 18.30 5.44
N LEU A 81 -9.90 17.91 4.94
CA LEU A 81 -10.06 16.66 4.20
C LEU A 81 -9.23 16.64 2.89
N LEU A 82 -9.23 17.76 2.17
CA LEU A 82 -8.47 17.90 0.93
C LEU A 82 -6.95 17.79 1.18
N SER A 83 -6.46 18.41 2.25
CA SER A 83 -5.06 18.28 2.69
C SER A 83 -4.68 16.82 2.93
N VAL A 84 -5.52 16.06 3.63
CA VAL A 84 -5.22 14.65 3.97
C VAL A 84 -5.20 13.76 2.73
N ILE A 85 -6.03 14.04 1.72
CA ILE A 85 -6.02 13.31 0.45
C ILE A 85 -4.76 13.66 -0.36
N VAL A 86 -4.57 14.95 -0.63
CA VAL A 86 -3.54 15.46 -1.55
C VAL A 86 -2.14 15.26 -0.97
N GLN A 87 -1.97 15.47 0.32
CA GLN A 87 -0.70 15.37 1.03
C GLN A 87 -0.51 14.02 1.72
N SER A 88 -1.30 12.99 1.36
CA SER A 88 -1.08 11.63 1.87
C SER A 88 0.35 11.08 1.68
N PRO A 89 1.10 11.35 0.58
CA PRO A 89 2.48 10.89 0.46
C PRO A 89 3.45 11.65 1.37
N TRP A 90 3.18 12.94 1.61
CA TRP A 90 3.99 13.82 2.42
C TRP A 90 3.14 14.84 3.18
N LEU A 91 2.52 14.36 4.27
CA LEU A 91 1.74 15.22 5.14
C LEU A 91 2.67 16.22 5.85
N PHE A 92 2.32 17.51 5.80
CA PHE A 92 2.97 18.52 6.64
C PHE A 92 2.80 18.16 8.12
N PRO A 93 3.82 18.38 8.98
CA PRO A 93 3.67 18.18 10.41
C PRO A 93 2.76 19.27 10.97
N TYR A 94 1.45 19.06 10.88
CA TYR A 94 0.49 19.85 11.63
C TYR A 94 0.66 19.45 13.10
N GLU A 95 1.25 20.34 13.89
CA GLU A 95 1.48 20.13 15.34
C GLU A 95 0.18 19.75 16.07
N ASP A 96 0.32 19.06 17.20
CA ASP A 96 -0.59 18.54 18.27
C ASP A 96 -2.14 18.62 18.20
N GLU A 97 -2.76 19.22 17.19
CA GLU A 97 -4.21 19.44 17.09
C GLU A 97 -4.90 18.42 16.17
N PHE A 98 -4.18 17.74 15.28
CA PHE A 98 -4.77 16.93 14.20
C PHE A 98 -4.31 15.47 14.13
N TYR A 99 -4.30 14.77 15.27
CA TYR A 99 -3.86 13.37 15.38
C TYR A 99 -4.57 12.38 14.43
N TRP A 100 -5.84 12.64 14.07
CA TRP A 100 -6.62 11.82 13.15
C TRP A 100 -6.15 11.89 11.69
N MET A 101 -5.43 12.95 11.30
CA MET A 101 -5.00 13.15 9.91
C MET A 101 -3.98 12.10 9.48
N VAL A 102 -3.07 11.70 10.36
CA VAL A 102 -2.03 10.70 10.08
C VAL A 102 -2.61 9.32 9.73
N PRO A 103 -3.48 8.69 10.54
CA PRO A 103 -4.08 7.40 10.17
C PRO A 103 -4.99 7.52 8.94
N THR A 104 -5.66 8.67 8.74
CA THR A 104 -6.50 8.90 7.55
C THR A 104 -5.65 9.00 6.27
N ALA A 105 -4.58 9.78 6.30
CA ALA A 105 -3.61 9.88 5.20
C ALA A 105 -3.02 8.51 4.88
N THR A 106 -2.73 7.70 5.91
CA THR A 106 -2.23 6.34 5.73
C THR A 106 -3.24 5.45 5.00
N LEU A 107 -4.53 5.48 5.40
CA LEU A 107 -5.58 4.73 4.72
C LEU A 107 -5.76 5.14 3.26
N ILE A 108 -5.68 6.44 2.97
CA ILE A 108 -5.74 6.96 1.60
C ILE A 108 -4.54 6.49 0.79
N LEU A 109 -3.33 6.56 1.37
CA LEU A 109 -2.08 6.14 0.72
C LEU A 109 -2.05 4.64 0.41
N LEU A 110 -2.72 3.80 1.22
CA LEU A 110 -2.82 2.36 0.94
C LEU A 110 -3.52 2.07 -0.39
N VAL A 111 -4.43 2.92 -0.86
CA VAL A 111 -5.18 2.71 -2.11
C VAL A 111 -4.28 2.74 -3.36
N PRO A 112 -3.50 3.81 -3.65
CA PRO A 112 -2.58 3.80 -4.78
C PRO A 112 -1.46 2.76 -4.60
N CYS A 113 -0.98 2.53 -3.37
CA CYS A 113 -0.02 1.46 -3.09
C CYS A 113 -0.56 0.09 -3.49
N PHE A 114 -1.82 -0.22 -3.16
CA PHE A 114 -2.48 -1.47 -3.53
C PHE A 114 -2.45 -1.73 -5.04
N PHE A 115 -2.81 -0.73 -5.85
CA PHE A 115 -2.85 -0.90 -7.31
C PHE A 115 -1.46 -1.14 -7.89
N VAL A 116 -0.45 -0.40 -7.41
CA VAL A 116 0.92 -0.57 -7.87
C VAL A 116 1.49 -1.93 -7.42
N SER A 117 1.23 -2.33 -6.18
CA SER A 117 1.61 -3.66 -5.65
C SER A 117 0.99 -4.77 -6.48
N TRP A 118 -0.33 -4.77 -6.63
CA TRP A 118 -1.04 -5.78 -7.41
C TRP A 118 -0.53 -5.88 -8.85
N PHE A 119 -0.33 -4.74 -9.52
CA PHE A 119 0.13 -4.73 -10.90
C PHE A 119 1.56 -5.27 -11.04
N THR A 120 2.48 -4.77 -10.21
CA THR A 120 3.90 -5.19 -10.25
C THR A 120 4.05 -6.67 -9.87
N GLU A 121 3.36 -7.12 -8.83
CA GLU A 121 3.40 -8.51 -8.38
C GLU A 121 2.77 -9.46 -9.39
N TYR A 122 1.72 -9.04 -10.09
CA TYR A 122 1.16 -9.83 -11.19
C TYR A 122 2.19 -10.04 -12.30
N LEU A 123 2.87 -8.98 -12.74
CA LEU A 123 3.90 -9.07 -13.78
C LEU A 123 5.05 -9.99 -13.36
N VAL A 124 5.53 -9.84 -12.13
CA VAL A 124 6.60 -10.67 -11.56
C VAL A 124 6.16 -12.12 -11.44
N SER A 125 4.97 -12.37 -10.87
CA SER A 125 4.43 -13.73 -10.68
C SER A 125 4.20 -14.43 -12.01
N LYS A 126 3.65 -13.72 -13.00
CA LYS A 126 3.49 -14.22 -14.37
C LYS A 126 4.83 -14.65 -14.94
N LYS A 127 5.88 -13.84 -14.79
CA LYS A 127 7.20 -14.17 -15.33
C LYS A 127 7.84 -15.38 -14.63
N ILE A 128 7.69 -15.50 -13.31
CA ILE A 128 8.26 -16.62 -12.53
C ILE A 128 7.52 -17.94 -12.79
N LEU A 129 6.23 -17.87 -13.14
CA LEU A 129 5.35 -19.02 -13.36
C LEU A 129 5.12 -19.35 -14.85
N GLU A 130 5.77 -18.64 -15.78
CA GLU A 130 5.63 -18.82 -17.23
C GLU A 130 5.81 -20.29 -17.69
N ASN A 131 6.67 -21.04 -17.02
CA ASN A 131 6.96 -22.45 -17.35
C ASN A 131 5.98 -23.45 -16.73
N GLY A 132 5.13 -23.02 -15.78
CA GLY A 132 4.04 -23.85 -15.28
C GLY A 132 2.83 -23.57 -16.16
N ASN A 133 2.15 -24.60 -16.67
CA ASN A 133 0.94 -24.49 -17.52
C ASN A 133 -0.27 -23.86 -16.78
N ILE A 134 -0.09 -22.69 -16.19
CA ILE A 134 -1.04 -21.94 -15.39
C ILE A 134 -1.48 -20.75 -16.24
N ASN A 135 -2.78 -20.62 -16.43
CA ASN A 135 -3.34 -19.50 -17.18
C ASN A 135 -3.05 -18.15 -16.48
N ASN A 136 -2.61 -17.15 -17.26
CA ASN A 136 -2.39 -15.77 -16.82
C ASN A 136 -3.58 -15.18 -16.05
N GLU A 137 -4.81 -15.46 -16.47
CA GLU A 137 -6.01 -14.99 -15.78
C GLU A 137 -6.15 -15.59 -14.37
N THR A 138 -5.70 -16.83 -14.19
CA THR A 138 -5.71 -17.50 -12.87
C THR A 138 -4.65 -16.87 -11.95
N ILE A 139 -3.46 -16.59 -12.48
CA ILE A 139 -2.39 -15.86 -11.76
C ILE A 139 -2.90 -14.47 -11.34
N LYS A 140 -3.47 -13.71 -12.28
CA LYS A 140 -4.00 -12.36 -12.03
C LYS A 140 -5.04 -12.33 -10.91
N LYS A 141 -6.02 -13.25 -10.94
CA LYS A 141 -7.05 -13.36 -9.89
C LYS A 141 -6.47 -13.79 -8.55
N ALA A 142 -5.50 -14.71 -8.54
CA ALA A 142 -4.86 -15.17 -7.32
C ALA A 142 -4.03 -14.06 -6.65
N VAL A 143 -3.24 -13.31 -7.43
CA VAL A 143 -2.47 -12.16 -6.94
C VAL A 143 -3.38 -11.00 -6.51
N LEU A 144 -4.48 -10.75 -7.23
CA LEU A 144 -5.47 -9.76 -6.81
C LEU A 144 -6.07 -10.12 -5.46
N LEU A 145 -6.49 -11.37 -5.29
CA LEU A 145 -7.06 -11.84 -4.02
C LEU A 145 -6.04 -11.77 -2.89
N SER A 146 -4.77 -12.14 -3.14
CA SER A 146 -3.73 -12.09 -2.12
C SER A 146 -3.48 -10.65 -1.66
N ASN A 147 -3.34 -9.71 -2.60
CA ASN A 147 -3.19 -8.29 -2.30
C ASN A 147 -4.42 -7.73 -1.56
N LEU A 148 -5.64 -8.08 -1.98
CA LEU A 148 -6.86 -7.62 -1.31
C LEU A 148 -6.87 -8.05 0.17
N VAL A 149 -6.48 -9.29 0.46
CA VAL A 149 -6.38 -9.79 1.84
C VAL A 149 -5.28 -9.07 2.61
N SER A 150 -4.07 -8.97 2.05
CA SER A 150 -2.93 -8.29 2.69
C SER A 150 -3.24 -6.84 3.04
N TYR A 151 -3.75 -6.06 2.07
CA TYR A 151 -4.08 -4.65 2.28
C TYR A 151 -5.26 -4.45 3.22
N SER A 152 -6.27 -5.35 3.19
CA SER A 152 -7.35 -5.34 4.18
C SER A 152 -6.79 -5.50 5.59
N LEU A 153 -5.86 -6.44 5.80
CA LEU A 153 -5.25 -6.68 7.11
C LEU A 153 -4.38 -5.50 7.57
N ILE A 154 -3.54 -4.95 6.69
CA ILE A 154 -2.70 -3.79 7.00
C ILE A 154 -3.55 -2.58 7.36
N SER A 155 -4.69 -2.37 6.69
CA SER A 155 -5.59 -1.24 6.94
C SER A 155 -6.24 -1.26 8.33
N ILE A 156 -6.29 -2.42 9.01
CA ILE A 156 -6.88 -2.53 10.35
C ILE A 156 -6.15 -1.63 11.35
N VAL A 157 -4.81 -1.58 11.30
CA VAL A 157 -4.01 -0.80 12.26
C VAL A 157 -4.32 0.71 12.18
N PRO A 158 -4.20 1.38 11.01
CA PRO A 158 -4.56 2.79 10.91
C PRO A 158 -6.06 3.02 11.12
N LEU A 159 -6.94 2.08 10.78
CA LEU A 159 -8.37 2.19 11.05
C LEU A 159 -8.68 2.21 12.56
N VAL A 160 -8.10 1.28 13.33
CA VAL A 160 -8.24 1.24 14.79
C VAL A 160 -7.66 2.51 15.41
N LYS A 161 -6.50 2.96 14.94
CA LYS A 161 -5.88 4.21 15.41
C LYS A 161 -6.79 5.41 15.15
N LEU A 162 -7.37 5.52 13.95
CA LEU A 162 -8.34 6.57 13.61
C LEU A 162 -9.55 6.53 14.54
N LEU A 163 -10.14 5.35 14.77
CA LEU A 163 -11.30 5.21 15.66
C LEU A 163 -11.00 5.61 17.11
N ILE A 164 -9.78 5.38 17.59
CA ILE A 164 -9.33 5.83 18.92
C ILE A 164 -9.19 7.35 18.94
N ASP A 165 -8.58 7.93 17.91
CA ASP A 165 -8.31 9.38 17.85
C ASP A 165 -9.59 10.20 17.67
N LEU A 166 -10.62 9.67 16.98
CA LEU A 166 -11.93 10.32 16.83
C LEU A 166 -12.79 10.31 18.11
N ARG A 167 -12.39 9.55 19.14
CA ARG A 167 -13.10 9.49 20.43
C ARG A 167 -12.55 10.48 21.46
N LYS A 168 -11.42 11.12 21.18
CA LYS A 168 -10.81 12.15 22.01
C LYS A 168 -11.34 13.51 21.62
#